data_AF-A0A2G6BD18-F1
#
_entry.id   AF-A0A2G6BD18-F1
#
_cell.length_a   1.000
_cell.length_b   1.000
_cell.length_c   1.000
_cell.angle_alpha   90.00
_cell.angle_beta   90.00
_cell.angle_gamma   90.00
#
_symmetry.space_group_name_H-M   'P 1'
#
loop_
_entity.id
_entity.type
_entity.pdbx_description
1 polymer ?
#
loop_
_entity_poly.entity_id
_entity_poly.type
_entity_poly.pdbx_seq_one_letter_code
_entity_poly.pdbx_strand_id
1 'polypeptide(L)'
;MKKQVLSISAAFALVLAGCGAATPNEEEPVKSEETSHNDMEGMDHSSDGSIPEGLAEAESPTYPVGSEAIIETDHMEGMKGATATIVGAFDTVAYSINYTPTDGGEKVLDHKWVVHEELEDPAPAPLEKETEVTVLTDHMEGMEGATAEIESVEQTIVYMIDYASTTDGEEVQNHKWVVEDELSEK
;
A
#
# COMPACT_ATOMS: atom_id res chain seq x y z
N MET A 1 -53.90 62.33 18.73
CA MET A 1 -54.10 61.90 20.13
C MET A 1 -52.97 60.96 20.53
N LYS A 2 -52.36 61.17 21.71
CA LYS A 2 -51.40 60.31 22.47
C LYS A 2 -50.03 60.11 21.81
N LYS A 3 -48.99 60.87 22.20
CA LYS A 3 -48.09 60.73 23.37
C LYS A 3 -47.34 59.38 23.40
N GLN A 4 -46.02 59.42 23.21
CA GLN A 4 -45.03 59.07 24.24
C GLN A 4 -43.61 59.47 23.81
N VAL A 5 -42.78 59.77 24.81
CA VAL A 5 -41.42 60.33 24.81
C VAL A 5 -40.53 59.34 25.61
N LEU A 6 -39.19 59.46 25.44
CA LEU A 6 -38.07 58.80 26.17
C LEU A 6 -37.75 57.36 25.69
N SER A 7 -36.50 56.90 25.51
CA SER A 7 -35.19 57.31 26.04
C SER A 7 -34.03 56.79 25.16
N ILE A 8 -32.99 57.62 25.06
CA ILE A 8 -31.53 57.36 25.16
C ILE A 8 -31.02 55.92 24.91
N SER A 9 -30.12 55.78 23.93
CA SER A 9 -28.77 55.23 24.18
C SER A 9 -27.80 55.59 23.06
N ALA A 10 -26.58 55.95 23.47
CA ALA A 10 -25.52 56.54 22.68
C ALA A 10 -24.48 55.51 22.22
N ALA A 11 -23.87 55.81 21.07
CA ALA A 11 -22.56 55.35 20.58
C ALA A 11 -22.43 53.85 20.25
N PHE A 12 -21.68 53.42 19.24
CA PHE A 12 -20.40 53.90 18.75
C PHE A 12 -20.30 53.56 17.25
N ALA A 13 -19.77 54.46 16.43
CA ALA A 13 -19.49 54.20 15.03
C ALA A 13 -18.22 53.34 14.92
N LEU A 14 -18.32 52.24 14.18
CA LEU A 14 -17.18 51.55 13.57
C LEU A 14 -17.45 51.51 12.06
N VAL A 15 -16.70 52.33 11.33
CA VAL A 15 -16.64 52.30 9.87
C VAL A 15 -15.29 51.71 9.48
N LEU A 16 -15.31 50.52 8.89
CA LEU A 16 -14.29 49.94 8.02
C LEU A 16 -15.08 49.07 7.02
N ALA A 17 -15.24 49.46 5.75
CA ALA A 17 -14.39 49.07 4.61
C ALA A 17 -14.21 47.53 4.55
N GLY A 18 -14.56 46.78 3.50
CA GLY A 18 -14.94 47.04 2.12
C GLY A 18 -15.16 45.68 1.41
N CYS A 19 -15.58 45.74 0.15
CA CYS A 19 -15.94 44.65 -0.79
C CYS A 19 -15.20 43.30 -0.70
N GLY A 20 -15.95 42.22 -0.95
CA GLY A 20 -15.44 40.97 -1.50
C GLY A 20 -16.57 39.98 -1.76
N ALA A 21 -16.85 39.69 -3.04
CA ALA A 21 -17.93 38.82 -3.48
C ALA A 21 -17.76 37.36 -3.04
N ALA A 22 -18.88 36.66 -2.87
CA ALA A 22 -18.94 35.26 -2.51
C ALA A 22 -18.81 34.33 -3.74
N THR A 23 -18.30 33.12 -3.47
CA THR A 23 -18.22 31.86 -4.26
C THR A 23 -16.92 31.61 -5.06
N PRO A 24 -16.46 30.34 -5.22
CA PRO A 24 -16.74 29.10 -4.49
C PRO A 24 -15.47 28.47 -3.84
N ASN A 25 -15.72 27.44 -3.02
CA ASN A 25 -14.75 26.61 -2.31
C ASN A 25 -13.79 25.91 -3.32
N GLU A 26 -12.50 26.20 -3.23
CA GLU A 26 -11.45 25.40 -3.87
C GLU A 26 -11.20 24.16 -3.01
N GLU A 27 -11.17 22.99 -3.64
CA GLU A 27 -10.81 21.73 -3.02
C GLU A 27 -9.30 21.71 -2.78
N GLU A 28 -8.90 21.67 -1.51
CA GLU A 28 -7.53 21.34 -1.11
C GLU A 28 -7.29 19.84 -1.37
N PRO A 29 -6.12 19.44 -1.91
CA PRO A 29 -5.80 18.03 -2.07
C PRO A 29 -5.61 17.40 -0.68
N VAL A 30 -6.36 16.32 -0.43
CA VAL A 30 -6.18 15.50 0.77
C VAL A 30 -4.80 14.86 0.66
N LYS A 31 -3.85 15.39 1.41
CA LYS A 31 -2.56 14.77 1.70
C LYS A 31 -2.86 13.42 2.36
N SER A 32 -2.60 12.33 1.65
CA SER A 32 -2.57 10.98 2.21
C SER A 32 -1.63 10.99 3.41
N GLU A 33 -2.20 10.84 4.60
CA GLU A 33 -1.42 10.56 5.79
C GLU A 33 -1.03 9.09 5.73
N GLU A 34 0.24 8.88 5.42
CA GLU A 34 1.01 7.68 5.72
C GLU A 34 0.60 7.16 7.11
N THR A 35 -0.06 6.01 7.16
CA THR A 35 -0.37 5.30 8.39
C THR A 35 0.93 4.82 9.02
N SER A 36 1.35 5.52 10.08
CA SER A 36 2.32 5.14 11.13
C SER A 36 2.88 3.70 11.07
N HIS A 37 4.01 3.50 10.38
CA HIS A 37 4.86 2.29 10.45
C HIS A 37 5.75 2.25 11.71
N ASN A 38 5.19 2.32 12.92
CA ASN A 38 6.03 2.43 14.13
C ASN A 38 5.94 1.27 15.13
N ASP A 39 5.30 0.15 14.77
CA ASP A 39 5.16 -1.03 15.66
C ASP A 39 5.47 -2.38 14.94
N MET A 40 6.26 -2.36 13.86
CA MET A 40 6.72 -3.57 13.15
C MET A 40 8.25 -3.76 13.23
N GLU A 41 8.97 -2.96 14.01
CA GLU A 41 10.43 -3.09 14.16
C GLU A 41 10.79 -4.41 14.87
N GLY A 42 11.40 -5.36 14.14
CA GLY A 42 12.03 -6.56 14.70
C GLY A 42 11.24 -7.87 14.61
N MET A 43 10.24 -7.96 13.71
CA MET A 43 9.66 -9.24 13.32
C MET A 43 10.41 -9.82 12.11
N ASP A 44 10.60 -11.15 12.09
CA ASP A 44 11.20 -11.85 10.95
C ASP A 44 10.22 -11.83 9.77
N HIS A 45 10.55 -11.05 8.74
CA HIS A 45 9.75 -10.94 7.51
C HIS A 45 10.10 -12.02 6.46
N SER A 46 10.89 -13.02 6.84
CA SER A 46 11.18 -14.15 5.96
C SER A 46 9.93 -15.01 5.77
N SER A 47 9.69 -15.46 4.54
CA SER A 47 8.66 -16.46 4.26
C SER A 47 9.26 -17.88 4.22
N ASP A 48 8.39 -18.88 4.32
CA ASP A 48 8.78 -20.29 4.20
C ASP A 48 9.18 -20.71 2.77
N GLY A 49 9.10 -19.79 1.81
CA GLY A 49 9.40 -20.04 0.39
C GLY A 49 8.36 -20.90 -0.34
N SER A 50 7.20 -21.15 0.26
CA SER A 50 6.09 -21.85 -0.40
C SER A 50 5.65 -21.09 -1.64
N ILE A 51 5.35 -21.80 -2.73
CA ILE A 51 4.84 -21.17 -3.95
C ILE A 51 3.36 -21.52 -4.09
N PRO A 52 2.47 -20.53 -4.31
CA PRO A 52 1.04 -20.78 -4.53
C PRO A 52 0.79 -21.79 -5.65
N GLU A 53 -0.22 -22.63 -5.50
CA GLU A 53 -0.57 -23.61 -6.53
C GLU A 53 -1.01 -22.90 -7.82
N GLY A 54 -0.49 -23.35 -8.96
CA GLY A 54 -0.85 -22.80 -10.27
C GLY A 54 -0.05 -21.57 -10.69
N LEU A 55 0.79 -21.01 -9.82
CA LEU A 55 1.66 -19.89 -10.17
C LEU A 55 2.70 -20.33 -11.21
N ALA A 56 2.70 -19.67 -12.37
CA ALA A 56 3.53 -20.04 -13.50
C ALA A 56 4.92 -19.38 -13.42
N GLU A 57 6.00 -20.17 -13.59
CA GLU A 57 7.34 -19.63 -13.75
C GLU A 57 7.41 -18.73 -14.99
N ALA A 58 8.11 -17.59 -14.88
CA ALA A 58 8.29 -16.68 -15.99
C ALA A 58 9.24 -17.29 -17.04
N GLU A 59 8.84 -17.28 -18.32
CA GLU A 59 9.66 -17.84 -19.41
C GLU A 59 10.91 -17.01 -19.72
N SER A 60 10.87 -15.70 -19.51
CA SER A 60 11.94 -14.77 -19.88
C SER A 60 11.95 -13.54 -18.95
N PRO A 61 12.25 -13.72 -17.65
CA PRO A 61 12.37 -12.60 -16.71
C PRO A 61 13.56 -11.70 -17.03
N THR A 62 13.42 -10.40 -16.76
CA THR A 62 14.54 -9.45 -16.84
C THR A 62 15.64 -9.84 -15.84
N TYR A 63 15.27 -10.34 -14.66
CA TYR A 63 16.20 -10.81 -13.63
C TYR A 63 16.06 -12.34 -13.42
N PRO A 64 16.91 -13.19 -14.03
CA PRO A 64 16.79 -14.63 -13.88
C PRO A 64 17.03 -15.13 -12.46
N VAL A 65 16.39 -16.25 -12.09
CA VAL A 65 16.66 -16.92 -10.80
C VAL A 65 18.17 -17.18 -10.61
N GLY A 66 18.68 -16.78 -9.45
CA GLY A 66 20.10 -16.82 -9.09
C GLY A 66 20.92 -15.58 -9.51
N SER A 67 20.32 -14.61 -10.22
CA SER A 67 20.94 -13.31 -10.46
C SER A 67 20.75 -12.36 -9.26
N GLU A 68 21.47 -11.24 -9.30
CA GLU A 68 21.31 -10.15 -8.33
C GLU A 68 20.62 -8.95 -9.00
N ALA A 69 19.88 -8.18 -8.20
CA ALA A 69 19.26 -6.90 -8.58
C ALA A 69 19.33 -5.91 -7.41
N ILE A 70 19.05 -4.63 -7.65
CA ILE A 70 18.89 -3.62 -6.59
C ILE A 70 17.40 -3.37 -6.38
N ILE A 71 16.97 -3.39 -5.13
CA ILE A 71 15.58 -3.09 -4.76
C ILE A 71 15.37 -1.57 -4.80
N GLU A 72 14.40 -1.09 -5.56
CA GLU A 72 14.07 0.34 -5.69
C GLU A 72 12.85 0.75 -4.86
N THR A 73 12.10 -0.23 -4.35
CA THR A 73 10.91 -0.03 -3.51
C THR A 73 11.21 -0.06 -2.01
N ASP A 74 10.29 0.49 -1.23
CA ASP A 74 10.31 0.63 0.23
C ASP A 74 9.02 0.09 0.87
N HIS A 75 8.49 -1.05 0.38
CA HIS A 75 7.30 -1.70 0.99
C HIS A 75 7.50 -1.98 2.49
N MET A 76 8.73 -2.27 2.89
CA MET A 76 9.17 -2.35 4.27
C MET A 76 10.47 -1.55 4.43
N GLU A 77 10.67 -1.03 5.64
CA GLU A 77 11.93 -0.40 6.01
C GLU A 77 13.10 -1.37 5.78
N GLY A 78 14.23 -0.85 5.30
CA GLY A 78 15.41 -1.67 5.01
C GLY A 78 15.49 -2.25 3.60
N MET A 79 14.40 -2.25 2.82
CA MET A 79 14.40 -2.78 1.45
C MET A 79 15.17 -1.91 0.46
N LYS A 80 14.85 -0.62 0.40
CA LYS A 80 15.32 0.28 -0.66
C LYS A 80 16.85 0.37 -0.72
N GLY A 81 17.40 0.11 -1.90
CA GLY A 81 18.84 0.09 -2.17
C GLY A 81 19.56 -1.19 -1.72
N ALA A 82 18.85 -2.15 -1.10
CA ALA A 82 19.44 -3.46 -0.81
C ALA A 82 19.78 -4.19 -2.12
N THR A 83 20.84 -5.00 -2.08
CA THR A 83 21.08 -5.99 -3.13
C THR A 83 20.23 -7.22 -2.82
N ALA A 84 19.36 -7.58 -3.76
CA ALA A 84 18.54 -8.77 -3.72
C ALA A 84 19.15 -9.90 -4.56
N THR A 85 19.04 -11.14 -4.08
CA THR A 85 19.19 -12.34 -4.90
C THR A 85 17.83 -12.83 -5.34
N ILE A 86 17.63 -13.06 -6.64
CA ILE A 86 16.37 -13.58 -7.16
C ILE A 86 16.28 -15.07 -6.84
N VAL A 87 15.29 -15.49 -6.05
CA VAL A 87 15.05 -16.89 -5.69
C VAL A 87 13.80 -17.47 -6.35
N GLY A 88 12.96 -16.64 -6.96
CA GLY A 88 11.85 -17.04 -7.82
C GLY A 88 11.43 -15.93 -8.77
N ALA A 89 10.89 -16.29 -9.94
CA ALA A 89 10.39 -15.34 -10.95
C ALA A 89 9.16 -15.95 -11.63
N PHE A 90 8.03 -15.26 -11.58
CA PHE A 90 6.73 -15.81 -11.96
C PHE A 90 5.90 -14.81 -12.78
N ASP A 91 5.21 -15.29 -13.81
CA ASP A 91 4.29 -14.48 -14.64
C ASP A 91 2.88 -14.61 -14.07
N THR A 92 2.31 -13.48 -13.61
CA THR A 92 0.98 -13.44 -12.98
C THR A 92 0.38 -12.03 -13.02
N VAL A 93 -0.76 -11.85 -12.37
CA VAL A 93 -1.32 -10.55 -12.04
C VAL A 93 -1.10 -10.28 -10.54
N ALA A 94 -0.32 -9.25 -10.25
CA ALA A 94 -0.10 -8.73 -8.92
C ALA A 94 -1.16 -7.68 -8.57
N TYR A 95 -1.55 -7.65 -7.30
CA TYR A 95 -2.51 -6.71 -6.75
C TYR A 95 -1.92 -6.01 -5.54
N SER A 96 -2.14 -4.69 -5.45
CA SER A 96 -2.08 -4.04 -4.14
C SER A 96 -3.46 -4.04 -3.51
N ILE A 97 -3.52 -4.22 -2.20
CA ILE A 97 -4.79 -4.44 -1.49
C ILE A 97 -4.93 -3.58 -0.23
N ASN A 98 -6.18 -3.22 0.07
CA ASN A 98 -6.57 -2.64 1.35
C ASN A 98 -7.31 -3.69 2.18
N TYR A 99 -6.85 -4.04 3.38
CA TYR A 99 -7.49 -5.09 4.18
C TYR A 99 -7.49 -4.79 5.67
N THR A 100 -8.43 -5.38 6.39
CA THR A 100 -8.44 -5.38 7.86
C THR A 100 -7.97 -6.74 8.35
N PRO A 101 -6.87 -6.80 9.12
CA PRO A 101 -6.35 -8.06 9.66
C PRO A 101 -7.39 -8.86 10.46
N THR A 102 -7.34 -10.18 10.37
CA THR A 102 -8.30 -11.09 11.02
C THR A 102 -8.15 -11.16 12.55
N ASP A 103 -6.99 -10.74 13.07
CA ASP A 103 -6.68 -10.65 14.49
C ASP A 103 -7.24 -9.37 15.17
N GLY A 104 -7.84 -8.46 14.39
CA GLY A 104 -8.38 -7.19 14.86
C GLY A 104 -7.39 -6.02 14.86
N GLY A 105 -6.25 -6.17 14.18
CA GLY A 105 -5.29 -5.10 13.93
C GLY A 105 -5.86 -3.92 13.12
N GLU A 106 -5.07 -2.86 13.00
CA GLU A 106 -5.45 -1.69 12.20
C GLU A 106 -5.56 -2.02 10.71
N LYS A 107 -6.42 -1.29 9.99
CA LYS A 107 -6.57 -1.47 8.54
C LYS A 107 -5.24 -1.16 7.84
N VAL A 108 -4.77 -2.09 7.03
CA VAL A 108 -3.60 -1.92 6.16
C VAL A 108 -4.07 -1.38 4.81
N LEU A 109 -3.39 -0.35 4.30
CA LEU A 109 -3.71 0.32 3.05
C LEU A 109 -2.57 0.12 2.04
N ASP A 110 -2.94 -0.06 0.78
CA ASP A 110 -2.04 -0.26 -0.37
C ASP A 110 -0.92 -1.29 -0.11
N HIS A 111 -1.24 -2.40 0.56
CA HIS A 111 -0.29 -3.47 0.80
C HIS A 111 0.15 -4.09 -0.54
N LYS A 112 1.46 -4.13 -0.77
CA LYS A 112 2.10 -4.68 -1.96
C LYS A 112 2.97 -5.88 -1.58
N TRP A 113 2.87 -7.01 -2.25
CA TRP A 113 1.86 -7.41 -3.26
C TRP A 113 1.24 -8.74 -2.85
N VAL A 114 0.04 -9.01 -3.33
CA VAL A 114 -0.50 -10.38 -3.41
C VAL A 114 -0.66 -10.77 -4.87
N VAL A 115 -0.50 -12.05 -5.20
CA VAL A 115 -0.72 -12.54 -6.58
C VAL A 115 -2.10 -13.17 -6.74
N HIS A 116 -2.57 -13.32 -7.98
CA HIS A 116 -3.89 -13.88 -8.26
C HIS A 116 -4.12 -15.28 -7.66
N GLU A 117 -3.06 -16.09 -7.62
CA GLU A 117 -3.06 -17.44 -7.06
C GLU A 117 -3.14 -17.48 -5.53
N GLU A 118 -2.98 -16.33 -4.86
CA GLU A 118 -3.12 -16.17 -3.40
C GLU A 118 -4.53 -15.71 -3.00
N LEU A 119 -5.50 -15.71 -3.92
CA LEU A 119 -6.88 -15.32 -3.65
C LEU A 119 -7.81 -16.54 -3.61
N GLU A 120 -8.82 -16.51 -2.73
CA GLU A 120 -9.81 -17.59 -2.60
C GLU A 120 -10.84 -17.51 -3.74
N ASP A 121 -10.91 -18.57 -4.56
CA ASP A 121 -11.87 -18.74 -5.66
C ASP A 121 -12.15 -17.45 -6.49
N PRO A 122 -11.10 -16.75 -6.99
CA PRO A 122 -11.28 -15.47 -7.64
C PRO A 122 -12.02 -15.61 -8.98
N ALA A 123 -12.67 -14.52 -9.40
CA ALA A 123 -13.08 -14.39 -10.79
C ALA A 123 -11.85 -14.41 -11.72
N PRO A 124 -11.99 -14.75 -13.01
CA PRO A 124 -10.85 -14.77 -13.92
C PRO A 124 -10.08 -13.45 -13.95
N ALA A 125 -8.74 -13.53 -13.85
CA ALA A 125 -7.86 -12.38 -13.92
C ALA A 125 -8.00 -11.60 -15.26
N PRO A 126 -7.71 -10.28 -15.26
CA PRO A 126 -7.45 -9.45 -14.08
C PRO A 126 -8.75 -9.04 -13.37
N LEU A 127 -8.68 -8.90 -12.04
CA LEU A 127 -9.75 -8.28 -11.23
C LEU A 127 -9.73 -6.76 -11.39
N GLU A 128 -10.88 -6.10 -11.18
CA GLU A 128 -10.98 -4.64 -11.24
C GLU A 128 -10.70 -4.01 -9.86
N LYS A 129 -10.28 -2.74 -9.85
CA LYS A 129 -10.18 -1.96 -8.61
C LYS A 129 -11.52 -1.96 -7.85
N GLU A 130 -11.47 -1.91 -6.53
CA GLU A 130 -12.61 -1.97 -5.61
C GLU A 130 -13.29 -3.36 -5.54
N THR A 131 -12.75 -4.38 -6.23
CA THR A 131 -13.24 -5.76 -6.10
C THR A 131 -12.90 -6.29 -4.71
N GLU A 132 -13.90 -6.83 -4.01
CA GLU A 132 -13.70 -7.55 -2.74
C GLU A 132 -13.24 -8.98 -3.01
N VAL A 133 -12.19 -9.40 -2.29
CA VAL A 133 -11.58 -10.73 -2.37
C VAL A 133 -11.25 -11.25 -0.97
N THR A 134 -11.04 -12.57 -0.83
CA THR A 134 -10.46 -13.17 0.37
C THR A 134 -9.02 -13.60 0.07
N VAL A 135 -8.09 -13.24 0.95
CA VAL A 135 -6.66 -13.53 0.80
C VAL A 135 -6.31 -14.86 1.47
N LEU A 136 -5.53 -15.71 0.81
CA LEU A 136 -5.12 -17.04 1.29
C LEU A 136 -3.68 -17.10 1.80
N THR A 137 -2.91 -16.02 1.67
CA THR A 137 -1.52 -15.96 2.11
C THR A 137 -1.38 -15.24 3.45
N ASP A 138 -0.31 -15.56 4.17
CA ASP A 138 0.03 -15.00 5.49
C ASP A 138 1.40 -14.30 5.42
N HIS A 139 1.58 -13.38 4.46
CA HIS A 139 2.83 -12.60 4.37
C HIS A 139 3.12 -11.80 5.64
N MET A 140 2.06 -11.44 6.37
CA MET A 140 2.10 -10.84 7.70
C MET A 140 0.96 -11.41 8.54
N GLU A 141 1.17 -11.51 9.86
CA GLU A 141 0.17 -12.01 10.80
C GLU A 141 -1.19 -11.32 10.60
N GLY A 142 -2.24 -12.14 10.52
CA GLY A 142 -3.62 -11.68 10.36
C GLY A 142 -4.04 -11.40 8.90
N MET A 143 -3.18 -11.66 7.92
CA MET A 143 -3.54 -11.54 6.50
C MET A 143 -4.37 -12.72 6.00
N GLU A 144 -4.03 -13.95 6.40
CA GLU A 144 -4.74 -15.14 5.94
C GLU A 144 -6.23 -15.06 6.33
N GLY A 145 -7.10 -15.25 5.33
CA GLY A 145 -8.55 -15.19 5.48
C GLY A 145 -9.13 -13.78 5.59
N ALA A 146 -8.31 -12.72 5.51
CA ALA A 146 -8.80 -11.35 5.53
C ALA A 146 -9.59 -11.03 4.25
N THR A 147 -10.71 -10.31 4.42
CA THR A 147 -11.39 -9.66 3.30
C THR A 147 -10.61 -8.40 2.91
N ALA A 148 -10.26 -8.32 1.63
CA ALA A 148 -9.46 -7.25 1.06
C ALA A 148 -10.16 -6.62 -0.15
N GLU A 149 -9.84 -5.36 -0.40
CA GLU A 149 -10.29 -4.62 -1.59
C GLU A 149 -9.08 -4.37 -2.50
N ILE A 150 -9.21 -4.67 -3.79
CA ILE A 150 -8.17 -4.39 -4.79
C ILE A 150 -7.97 -2.87 -4.95
N GLU A 151 -6.77 -2.37 -4.66
CA GLU A 151 -6.41 -0.95 -4.79
C GLU A 151 -5.77 -0.65 -6.15
N SER A 152 -4.89 -1.54 -6.62
CA SER A 152 -4.24 -1.48 -7.93
C SER A 152 -3.96 -2.87 -8.50
N VAL A 153 -3.74 -2.93 -9.82
CA VAL A 153 -3.60 -4.16 -10.59
C VAL A 153 -2.43 -4.02 -11.55
N GLU A 154 -1.55 -5.00 -11.56
CA GLU A 154 -0.42 -5.05 -12.48
C GLU A 154 -0.23 -6.45 -13.05
N GLN A 155 -0.31 -6.60 -14.37
CA GLN A 155 0.08 -7.84 -15.05
C GLN A 155 1.56 -7.76 -15.39
N THR A 156 2.38 -8.54 -14.70
CA THR A 156 3.84 -8.36 -14.69
C THR A 156 4.54 -9.64 -14.19
N ILE A 157 5.87 -9.61 -14.20
CA ILE A 157 6.67 -10.63 -13.52
C ILE A 157 6.84 -10.21 -12.07
N VAL A 158 6.47 -11.10 -11.16
CA VAL A 158 6.75 -10.97 -9.74
C VAL A 158 7.97 -11.79 -9.36
N TYR A 159 8.74 -11.27 -8.42
CA TYR A 159 9.95 -11.88 -7.94
C TYR A 159 9.85 -12.20 -6.45
N MET A 160 10.34 -13.38 -6.09
CA MET A 160 10.66 -13.74 -4.71
C MET A 160 12.15 -13.51 -4.52
N ILE A 161 12.53 -12.82 -3.44
CA ILE A 161 13.90 -12.34 -3.25
C ILE A 161 14.46 -12.65 -1.85
N ASP A 162 15.76 -12.86 -1.79
CA ASP A 162 16.54 -12.82 -0.54
C ASP A 162 17.32 -11.50 -0.51
N TYR A 163 17.35 -10.81 0.64
CA TYR A 163 18.16 -9.60 0.79
C TYR A 163 18.61 -9.38 2.23
N ALA A 164 19.71 -8.65 2.38
CA ALA A 164 20.12 -8.11 3.68
C ALA A 164 19.55 -6.69 3.83
N SER A 165 18.83 -6.45 4.92
CA SER A 165 18.23 -5.15 5.24
C SER A 165 19.29 -4.05 5.28
N THR A 166 18.98 -2.89 4.70
CA THR A 166 19.89 -1.73 4.69
C THR A 166 19.96 -0.99 6.03
N THR A 167 19.04 -1.27 6.97
CA THR A 167 18.99 -0.57 8.26
C THR A 167 19.81 -1.29 9.33
N ASP A 168 19.73 -2.62 9.42
CA ASP A 168 20.35 -3.43 10.47
C ASP A 168 21.24 -4.56 9.93
N GLY A 169 21.16 -4.89 8.64
CA GLY A 169 21.90 -5.98 8.00
C GLY A 169 21.33 -7.37 8.31
N GLU A 170 20.12 -7.48 8.85
CA GLU A 170 19.46 -8.77 9.04
C GLU A 170 19.05 -9.36 7.68
N GLU A 171 19.21 -10.68 7.54
CA GLU A 171 18.89 -11.42 6.32
C GLU A 171 17.38 -11.73 6.29
N VAL A 172 16.71 -11.30 5.23
CA VAL A 172 15.32 -11.61 4.93
C VAL A 172 15.30 -12.61 3.78
N GLN A 173 14.71 -13.79 4.02
CA GLN A 173 14.66 -14.88 3.05
C GLN A 173 13.28 -15.05 2.44
N ASN A 174 13.24 -15.34 1.13
CA ASN A 174 12.04 -15.61 0.36
C ASN A 174 10.98 -14.50 0.52
N HIS A 175 11.39 -13.24 0.53
CA HIS A 175 10.46 -12.12 0.59
C HIS A 175 9.54 -12.14 -0.64
N LYS A 176 8.24 -12.01 -0.39
CA LYS A 176 7.15 -11.97 -1.37
C LYS A 176 6.42 -10.64 -1.21
N TRP A 177 6.15 -9.89 -2.27
CA TRP A 177 6.72 -9.98 -3.61
C TRP A 177 7.25 -8.61 -3.98
N VAL A 178 8.12 -8.54 -4.98
CA VAL A 178 8.42 -7.30 -5.70
C VAL A 178 8.10 -7.50 -7.17
N VAL A 179 7.67 -6.45 -7.87
CA VAL A 179 7.44 -6.50 -9.32
C VAL A 179 8.68 -6.07 -10.11
N GLU A 180 8.72 -6.37 -11.41
CA GLU A 180 9.88 -6.10 -12.26
C GLU A 180 10.35 -4.63 -12.24
N ASP A 181 9.43 -3.67 -12.25
CA ASP A 181 9.74 -2.23 -12.23
C ASP A 181 10.22 -1.73 -10.86
N GLU A 182 10.13 -2.56 -9.81
CA GLU A 182 10.65 -2.26 -8.46
C GLU A 182 12.09 -2.77 -8.27
N LEU A 183 12.70 -3.31 -9.32
CA LEU A 183 14.06 -3.79 -9.35
C LEU A 183 14.87 -3.06 -10.42
N SER A 184 16.16 -2.83 -10.17
CA SER A 184 17.11 -2.30 -11.15
C SER A 184 18.34 -3.19 -11.30
N GLU A 185 19.03 -3.07 -12.45
CA GLU A 185 20.31 -3.74 -12.67
C GLU A 185 21.35 -3.30 -11.62
N LYS A 186 22.12 -4.26 -11.11
CA LYS A 186 23.23 -4.03 -10.16
C LYS A 186 24.48 -3.41 -10.81
#